data_AF-A0A6P2RMQ3-F1
#
_entry.id   AF-A0A6P2RMQ3-F1
#
_cell.length_a   1.000
_cell.length_b   1.000
_cell.length_c   1.000
_cell.angle_alpha   90.00
_cell.angle_beta   90.00
_cell.angle_gamma   90.00
#
_symmetry.space_group_name_H-M   'P 1'
#
loop_
_entity.id
_entity.type
_entity.pdbx_description
1 polymer ?
#
loop_
_entity_poly.entity_id
_entity_poly.type
_entity_poly.pdbx_seq_one_letter_code
_entity_poly.pdbx_strand_id
1 'polypeptide(L)'
;MICASIVIAMVGSVVFVNAAQKMYPLESAIITACHNKLGSTGDVAIRPSSTWMELMPFAQISMRIDSVMMVVFATLVMKWLN
;
A
#
# COMPACT_ATOMS: atom_id res chain seq x y z
N MET A 1 9.03 -1.65 20.20
CA MET A 1 9.55 -0.40 19.57
C MET A 1 9.60 -0.51 18.06
N ILE A 2 10.08 -1.62 17.50
CA ILE A 2 10.19 -1.83 16.04
C ILE A 2 8.85 -1.66 15.28
N CYS A 3 7.74 -2.17 15.82
CA CYS A 3 6.43 -2.01 15.19
C CYS A 3 6.00 -0.53 15.08
N ALA A 4 6.26 0.26 16.12
CA ALA A 4 5.93 1.69 16.12
C ALA A 4 6.80 2.47 15.13
N SER A 5 8.10 2.16 15.03
CA SER A 5 8.98 2.82 14.05
C SER A 5 8.60 2.51 12.61
N ILE A 6 8.16 1.27 12.32
CA ILE A 6 7.69 0.89 10.99
C ILE A 6 6.41 1.63 10.63
N VAL A 7 5.45 1.71 11.56
CA VAL A 7 4.20 2.45 11.32
C VAL A 7 4.47 3.94 11.08
N ILE A 8 5.36 4.55 11.86
CA ILE A 8 5.75 5.97 11.67
C ILE A 8 6.44 6.17 10.31
N ALA A 9 7.37 5.29 9.93
CA ALA A 9 8.04 5.37 8.62
C ALA A 9 7.07 5.23 7.46
N MET A 10 6.08 4.35 7.60
CA MET A 10 5.09 4.06 6.56
C MET A 10 4.09 5.22 6.39
N VAL A 11 3.59 5.78 7.51
CA VAL A 11 2.73 6.97 7.47
C VAL A 11 3.51 8.18 6.93
N GLY A 12 4.76 8.37 7.36
CA GLY A 12 5.60 9.47 6.87
C GLY A 12 5.84 9.42 5.35
N SER A 13 6.09 8.22 4.81
CA SER A 13 6.29 8.03 3.36
C SER A 13 5.05 8.44 2.56
N VAL A 14 3.87 8.12 3.08
CA VAL A 14 2.59 8.37 2.41
C VAL A 14 2.22 9.86 2.47
N VAL A 15 2.48 10.53 3.59
CA VAL A 15 2.27 11.98 3.71
C VAL A 15 3.18 12.73 2.73
N PHE A 16 4.42 12.28 2.57
CA PHE A 16 5.36 12.88 1.62
C PHE A 16 4.92 12.68 0.15
N VAL A 17 4.53 11.46 -0.22
CA VAL A 17 4.07 11.15 -1.59
C VAL A 17 2.74 11.85 -1.91
N ASN A 18 1.83 11.98 -0.94
CA ASN A 18 0.60 12.78 -1.11
C ASN A 18 0.89 14.22 -1.48
N ALA A 19 1.81 14.85 -0.74
CA ALA A 19 2.17 16.24 -0.95
C ALA A 19 2.75 16.44 -2.36
N ALA A 20 3.51 15.46 -2.87
CA ALA A 20 4.10 15.50 -4.20
C ALA A 20 3.08 15.25 -5.33
N GLN A 21 2.09 14.37 -5.13
CA GLN A 21 1.21 13.90 -6.21
C GLN A 21 -0.17 14.56 -6.24
N LYS A 22 -0.48 15.52 -5.34
CA LYS A 22 -1.82 16.15 -5.21
C LYS A 22 -2.96 15.13 -5.14
N MET A 23 -2.67 13.95 -4.60
CA MET A 23 -3.67 12.92 -4.39
C MET A 23 -4.58 13.32 -3.23
N TYR A 24 -5.85 12.94 -3.31
CA TYR A 24 -6.74 13.11 -2.16
C TYR A 24 -6.22 12.26 -1.01
N PRO A 25 -6.18 12.80 0.22
CA PRO A 25 -5.68 12.08 1.39
C PRO A 25 -6.45 10.77 1.66
N LEU A 26 -7.67 10.64 1.13
CA LEU A 26 -8.45 9.42 1.16
C LEU A 26 -7.88 8.31 0.25
N GLU A 27 -7.53 8.64 -0.99
CA GLU A 27 -7.00 7.68 -1.98
C GLU A 27 -5.66 7.10 -1.54
N SER A 28 -4.79 7.97 -1.04
CA SER A 28 -3.48 7.57 -0.53
C SER A 28 -3.54 6.80 0.79
N ALA A 29 -4.50 7.10 1.66
CA ALA A 29 -4.78 6.28 2.84
C ALA A 29 -5.25 4.88 2.43
N ILE A 30 -6.04 4.75 1.36
CA ILE A 30 -6.47 3.45 0.82
C ILE A 30 -5.28 2.66 0.27
N ILE A 31 -4.38 3.29 -0.50
CA ILE A 31 -3.17 2.62 -1.03
C ILE A 31 -2.29 2.13 0.12
N THR A 32 -2.08 2.97 1.14
CA THR A 32 -1.31 2.63 2.35
C THR A 32 -1.94 1.49 3.13
N ALA A 33 -3.27 1.50 3.23
CA ALA A 33 -4.00 0.42 3.84
C ALA A 33 -3.79 -0.87 3.02
N CYS A 34 -3.86 -0.82 1.69
CA CYS A 34 -3.67 -2.00 0.84
C CYS A 34 -2.27 -2.61 0.97
N HIS A 35 -1.25 -1.76 1.10
CA HIS A 35 0.14 -2.17 1.31
C HIS A 35 0.36 -2.88 2.68
N ASN A 36 -0.55 -2.67 3.66
CA ASN A 36 -0.50 -3.29 4.99
C ASN A 36 -1.51 -4.43 5.19
N LYS A 37 -2.41 -4.64 4.23
CA LYS A 37 -3.53 -5.58 4.37
C LYS A 37 -3.09 -7.03 4.18
N LEU A 38 -3.84 -7.93 4.81
CA LEU A 38 -3.75 -9.38 4.61
C LEU A 38 -4.31 -9.78 3.23
N GLY A 39 -3.57 -9.47 2.17
CA GLY A 39 -3.90 -9.84 0.79
C GLY A 39 -5.33 -9.47 0.35
N SER A 40 -5.87 -10.24 -0.60
CA SER A 40 -7.18 -9.98 -1.21
C SER A 40 -8.35 -10.00 -0.22
N THR A 41 -8.21 -10.68 0.93
CA THR A 41 -9.25 -10.76 1.96
C THR A 41 -9.35 -9.47 2.78
N GLY A 42 -8.20 -8.88 3.14
CA GLY A 42 -8.17 -7.59 3.84
C GLY A 42 -8.74 -6.45 2.98
N ASP A 43 -8.59 -6.54 1.66
CA ASP A 43 -9.07 -5.49 0.75
C ASP A 43 -10.59 -5.31 0.76
N VAL A 44 -11.30 -6.43 0.82
CA VAL A 44 -12.77 -6.45 0.86
C VAL A 44 -13.28 -5.86 2.18
N ALA A 45 -12.58 -6.13 3.28
CA ALA A 45 -12.97 -5.66 4.61
C ALA A 45 -12.83 -4.14 4.78
N ILE A 46 -11.97 -3.49 4.01
CA ILE A 46 -11.68 -2.05 4.14
C ILE A 46 -12.47 -1.17 3.18
N ARG A 47 -13.22 -1.74 2.23
CA ARG A 47 -14.23 -1.01 1.44
C ARG A 47 -15.63 -1.34 1.98
N PRO A 48 -16.12 -0.72 3.07
CA PRO A 48 -17.13 -1.36 3.90
C PRO A 48 -18.58 -1.11 3.48
N SER A 49 -18.95 -0.09 2.68
CA SER A 49 -20.41 0.14 2.54
C SER A 49 -21.00 1.02 1.43
N SER A 50 -20.26 1.72 0.57
CA SER A 50 -20.88 2.79 -0.21
C SER A 50 -20.30 2.86 -1.61
N THR A 51 -21.04 2.44 -2.65
CA THR A 51 -20.82 2.72 -4.10
C THR A 51 -19.45 2.44 -4.75
N TRP A 52 -18.36 2.24 -4.01
CA TRP A 52 -16.97 2.03 -4.43
C TRP A 52 -16.63 0.55 -4.70
N MET A 53 -17.63 -0.34 -4.69
CA MET A 53 -17.42 -1.75 -4.99
C MET A 53 -17.06 -1.99 -6.47
N GLU A 54 -17.35 -1.04 -7.37
CA GLU A 54 -16.85 -1.05 -8.75
C GLU A 54 -15.32 -0.98 -8.85
N LEU A 55 -14.62 -0.45 -7.84
CA LEU A 55 -13.15 -0.38 -7.83
C LEU A 55 -12.49 -1.64 -7.26
N MET A 56 -13.27 -2.66 -6.89
CA MET A 56 -12.75 -3.95 -6.44
C MET A 56 -11.77 -4.62 -7.43
N PRO A 57 -12.05 -4.68 -8.75
CA PRO A 57 -11.08 -5.21 -9.72
C PRO A 57 -9.78 -4.38 -9.81
N PHE A 58 -9.85 -3.06 -9.62
CA PHE A 58 -8.66 -2.20 -9.66
C PHE A 58 -7.73 -2.49 -8.47
N ALA A 59 -8.30 -2.67 -7.29
CA ALA A 59 -7.51 -2.97 -6.11
C ALA A 59 -6.88 -4.38 -6.15
N GLN A 60 -7.55 -5.35 -6.78
CA GLN A 60 -6.96 -6.67 -7.04
C GLN A 60 -5.75 -6.61 -7.99
N ILE A 61 -5.82 -5.77 -9.04
CA ILE A 61 -4.66 -5.51 -9.90
C ILE A 61 -3.54 -4.83 -9.11
N SER A 62 -3.89 -3.82 -8.30
CA SER A 62 -2.93 -3.07 -7.50
C SER A 62 -2.12 -3.96 -6.56
N MET A 63 -2.77 -4.89 -5.84
CA MET A 63 -2.07 -5.83 -4.94
C MET A 63 -1.10 -6.78 -5.64
N ARG A 64 -1.41 -7.19 -6.87
CA ARG A 64 -0.51 -8.06 -7.63
C ARG A 64 0.75 -7.32 -8.05
N ILE A 65 0.60 -6.08 -8.52
CA ILE A 65 1.74 -5.22 -8.89
C ILE A 65 2.60 -4.93 -7.67
N ASP A 66 1.95 -4.59 -6.55
CA ASP A 66 2.59 -4.30 -5.26
C ASP A 66 3.49 -5.45 -4.77
N SER A 67 2.97 -6.68 -4.82
CA SER A 67 3.73 -7.87 -4.44
C SER A 67 4.95 -8.12 -5.33
N VAL A 68 4.82 -7.95 -6.64
CA VAL A 68 5.96 -8.09 -7.58
C VAL A 68 7.00 -7.00 -7.33
N MET A 69 6.56 -5.76 -7.10
CA MET A 69 7.42 -4.63 -6.75
C MET A 69 8.27 -4.93 -5.52
N MET A 70 7.67 -5.44 -4.44
CA MET A 70 8.40 -5.74 -3.21
C MET A 70 9.43 -6.86 -3.40
N VAL A 71 9.11 -7.91 -4.17
CA VAL A 71 10.05 -9.00 -4.48
C VAL A 71 11.23 -8.50 -5.33
N VAL A 72 10.97 -7.67 -6.34
CA VAL A 72 12.03 -7.06 -7.17
C VAL A 72 12.92 -6.16 -6.32
N PHE A 73 12.33 -5.35 -5.45
CA PHE A 73 13.08 -4.49 -4.53
C PHE A 73 13.95 -5.29 -3.57
N ALA A 74 13.41 -6.34 -2.95
CA ALA A 74 14.17 -7.22 -2.06
C ALA A 74 15.35 -7.90 -2.78
N THR A 75 15.14 -8.35 -4.03
CA THR A 75 16.18 -8.97 -4.84
C THR A 75 17.28 -7.97 -5.21
N LEU A 76 16.91 -6.72 -5.53
CA LEU A 76 17.86 -5.65 -5.83
C LEU A 76 18.69 -5.28 -4.59
N VAL A 77 18.06 -5.18 -3.41
CA VAL A 77 18.75 -4.88 -2.15
C VAL A 77 19.71 -6.01 -1.77
N MET A 78 19.28 -7.28 -1.88
CA MET A 78 20.17 -8.42 -1.62
C MET A 78 21.38 -8.43 -2.57
N LYS A 79 21.18 -8.09 -3.84
CA LYS A 79 22.27 -7.97 -4.82
C LYS A 79 23.20 -6.79 -4.56
N TRP A 80 22.72 -5.72 -3.95
CA TRP A 80 23.54 -4.57 -3.59
C TRP A 80 24.37 -4.81 -2.32
N LEU A 81 23.86 -5.66 -1.42
CA LEU A 81 24.51 -6.00 -0.16
C LEU A 81 25.60 -7.09 -0.30
N ASN A 82 25.61 -7.83 -1.43
CA ASN A 82 26.57 -8.90 -1.72
C ASN A 82 27.53 -8.51 -2.84
#